data_AF-A0A0F8ZLQ4-F1
#
_entry.id   AF-A0A0F8ZLQ4-F1
#
_cell.length_a   1.000
_cell.length_b   1.000
_cell.length_c   1.000
_cell.angle_alpha   90.00
_cell.angle_beta   90.00
_cell.angle_gamma   90.00
#
_symmetry.space_group_name_H-M   'P 1'
#
loop_
_entity.id
_entity.type
_entity.pdbx_description
1 polymer ?
#
loop_
_entity_poly.entity_id
_entity_poly.type
_entity_poly.pdbx_seq_one_letter_code
_entity_poly.pdbx_strand_id
1 'polypeptide(L)' 'MAEKFPHSFTVNGRGAFPLDMLRYDRAFPADGAAVDAISIALGDPDACNIRRVTLRTSDKRNVTPARWGSFGWPVIAA' A
#
# COMPACT_ATOMS: atom_id res chain seq x y z
N MET A 1 6.59 17.92 -16.58
CA MET A 1 7.38 17.01 -15.72
C MET A 1 6.60 15.71 -15.63
N ALA A 2 6.99 14.68 -16.39
CA ALA A 2 6.23 13.43 -16.49
C ALA A 2 6.46 12.56 -15.24
N GLU A 3 5.37 12.16 -14.59
CA GLU A 3 5.36 11.35 -13.37
C GLU A 3 6.07 10.01 -13.60
N LYS A 4 7.23 9.86 -12.96
CA LYS A 4 8.21 8.80 -13.19
C LYS A 4 7.96 7.60 -12.26
N PHE A 5 6.73 7.09 -12.23
CA PHE A 5 6.38 5.86 -11.50
C PHE A 5 5.52 4.96 -12.42
N PRO A 6 6.14 4.02 -13.17
CA PRO A 6 5.43 3.29 -14.22
C PRO A 6 4.40 2.28 -13.70
N HIS A 7 4.36 1.99 -12.40
CA HIS A 7 3.52 0.94 -11.84
C HIS A 7 2.81 1.40 -10.55
N SER A 8 1.49 1.32 -10.56
CA SER A 8 0.63 1.61 -9.41
C SER A 8 -0.22 0.39 -9.07
N PHE A 9 -0.35 0.07 -7.79
CA PHE A 9 -1.15 -1.03 -7.31
C PHE A 9 -1.93 -0.61 -6.07
N THR A 10 -3.06 -1.26 -5.82
CA THR A 10 -3.95 -0.97 -4.70
C THR A 10 -3.98 -2.16 -3.77
N VAL A 11 -3.74 -1.89 -2.48
CA VAL A 11 -3.88 -2.88 -1.41
C VAL A 11 -5.13 -2.59 -0.60
N ASN A 12 -5.72 -3.64 -0.08
CA ASN A 12 -6.93 -3.60 0.72
C ASN A 12 -6.69 -4.43 1.97
N GLY A 13 -6.77 -3.82 3.14
CA GLY A 13 -6.51 -4.54 4.38
C GLY A 13 -7.20 -3.94 5.58
N ARG A 14 -7.10 -4.68 6.68
CA ARG A 14 -7.61 -4.32 8.00
C ARG A 14 -6.47 -4.45 9.01
N GLY A 15 -6.41 -3.55 9.99
CA GLY A 15 -5.38 -3.55 11.01
C GLY A 15 -4.23 -2.59 10.72
N ALA A 16 -3.10 -2.82 11.39
CA ALA A 16 -1.91 -2.02 11.22
C ALA A 16 -1.36 -2.10 9.79
N PHE A 17 -1.05 -0.96 9.19
CA PHE A 17 -0.49 -0.92 7.85
C PHE A 17 0.99 -1.40 7.86
N PRO A 18 1.38 -2.34 6.98
CA PRO A 18 2.73 -2.90 6.96
C PRO A 18 3.72 -1.94 6.29
N LEU A 19 4.21 -0.94 7.03
CA LEU A 19 5.21 0.02 6.52
C LEU A 19 6.49 -0.63 5.98
N ASP A 20 6.87 -1.79 6.51
CA ASP A 20 8.01 -2.55 6.00
C ASP A 20 7.86 -2.91 4.51
N MET A 21 6.63 -3.17 4.08
CA MET A 21 6.34 -3.49 2.68
C MET A 21 6.60 -2.32 1.73
N LEU A 22 6.45 -1.07 2.19
CA LEU A 22 6.81 0.10 1.39
C LEU A 22 8.30 0.11 1.06
N ARG A 23 9.16 -0.23 2.03
CA ARG A 23 10.61 -0.28 1.82
C ARG A 23 10.99 -1.47 0.93
N TYR A 24 10.39 -2.62 1.18
CA TYR A 24 10.71 -3.84 0.45
C TYR A 24 10.31 -3.77 -1.03
N ASP A 25 9.07 -3.40 -1.33
CA ASP A 25 8.56 -3.23 -2.71
C ASP A 25 8.90 -1.86 -3.31
N ARG A 26 9.70 -1.03 -2.62
CA ARG A 26 10.07 0.34 -3.01
C ARG A 26 8.84 1.16 -3.46
N ALA A 27 7.78 1.00 -2.69
CA ALA A 27 6.47 1.57 -2.93
C ALA A 27 6.25 2.82 -2.07
N PHE A 28 5.47 3.75 -2.60
CA PHE A 28 5.15 5.04 -2.00
C PHE A 28 3.66 5.32 -2.17
N PRO A 29 3.04 6.10 -1.28
CA PRO A 29 1.64 6.52 -1.43
C PRO A 29 1.43 7.21 -2.78
N ALA A 30 0.39 6.83 -3.52
CA ALA A 30 0.12 7.40 -4.83
C ALA A 30 -0.39 8.86 -4.74
N ASP A 31 -1.14 9.17 -3.69
CA ASP A 31 -1.87 10.42 -3.50
C ASP A 31 -2.13 10.70 -2.01
N GLY A 32 -2.67 11.87 -1.70
CA GLY A 32 -2.96 12.30 -0.33
C GLY A 32 -3.97 11.40 0.40
N ALA A 33 -4.89 10.78 -0.32
CA ALA A 33 -5.85 9.84 0.28
C ALA A 33 -5.16 8.55 0.73
N ALA A 34 -4.18 8.07 -0.05
CA ALA A 34 -3.33 6.96 0.38
C ALA A 34 -2.52 7.29 1.65
N VAL A 35 -1.98 8.52 1.75
CA VAL A 35 -1.26 8.99 2.94
C VAL A 35 -2.17 9.02 4.17
N ASP A 36 -3.39 9.55 4.04
CA ASP A 36 -4.37 9.60 5.11
C ASP A 36 -4.76 8.19 5.58
N ALA A 37 -5.09 7.29 4.64
CA ALA A 37 -5.45 5.92 4.95
C ALA A 37 -4.34 5.15 5.70
N ILE A 38 -3.07 5.34 5.31
CA ILE A 38 -1.90 4.79 6.01
C ILE A 38 -1.76 5.42 7.40
N SER A 39 -1.88 6.75 7.51
CA SER A 39 -1.70 7.48 8.77
C SER A 39 -2.72 7.03 9.82
N ILE A 40 -3.98 6.90 9.41
CA ILE A 40 -5.02 6.38 10.31
C ILE A 40 -4.71 4.91 10.64
N ALA A 41 -4.12 4.11 9.74
CA ALA A 41 -3.89 2.68 9.96
C ALA A 41 -2.72 2.43 10.90
N LEU A 42 -1.85 3.42 11.05
CA LEU A 42 -0.80 3.45 12.06
C LEU A 42 -1.32 3.91 13.43
N GLY A 43 -2.25 4.87 13.45
CA GLY A 43 -2.78 5.45 14.68
C GLY A 43 -3.82 4.58 15.37
N ASP A 44 -4.66 3.87 14.62
CA ASP A 44 -5.74 3.06 15.17
C ASP A 44 -5.95 1.77 14.35
N PRO A 45 -5.29 0.66 14.74
CA PRO A 45 -5.41 -0.62 14.02
C PRO A 45 -6.77 -1.30 14.24
N ASP A 46 -7.49 -0.95 15.30
CA ASP A 46 -8.82 -1.48 15.62
C ASP A 46 -9.96 -0.71 14.94
N ALA A 47 -9.67 0.40 14.25
CA ALA A 47 -10.61 1.04 13.33
C ALA A 47 -10.90 0.06 12.18
N CYS A 48 -11.87 -0.81 12.44
CA CYS A 48 -12.27 -2.03 11.73
C CYS A 48 -12.63 -1.88 10.24
N ASN A 49 -12.40 -0.72 9.65
CA ASN A 49 -12.74 -0.48 8.27
C ASN A 49 -11.62 -0.95 7.35
N ILE A 50 -12.02 -1.74 6.38
CA ILE A 50 -11.23 -2.09 5.21
C ILE A 50 -10.73 -0.80 4.55
N ARG A 51 -9.42 -0.62 4.47
CA ARG A 51 -8.82 0.56 3.84
C ARG A 51 -8.19 0.20 2.51
N ARG A 52 -8.58 0.96 1.50
CA ARG A 52 -7.96 0.94 0.18
C ARG A 52 -6.81 1.94 0.17
N VAL A 53 -5.61 1.46 -0.10
CA VAL A 53 -4.41 2.29 -0.21
C VAL A 53 -3.83 2.07 -1.60
N THR A 54 -3.79 3.14 -2.39
CA THR A 54 -3.13 3.14 -3.70
C THR A 54 -1.66 3.47 -3.51
N LEU A 55 -0.79 2.62 -4.04
CA LEU A 55 0.65 2.76 -3.95
C LEU A 55 1.25 2.83 -5.36
N ARG A 56 2.36 3.54 -5.48
CA ARG A 56 3.20 3.61 -6.67
C ARG A 56 4.54 3.00 -6.35
N THR A 57 5.07 2.18 -7.24
CA THR A 57 6.42 1.64 -7.12
C THR A 57 7.30 2.10 -8.28
N SER A 58 8.57 2.28 -7.96
CA SER A 58 9.63 2.50 -8.96
C SER A 58 10.31 1.20 -9.39
N ASP A 59 10.02 0.10 -8.69
CA ASP A 59 10.56 -1.20 -9.04
C ASP A 59 9.77 -1.82 -10.20
N LYS A 60 10.50 -2.32 -11.20
CA LYS A 60 9.94 -3.09 -12.32
C LYS A 60 9.77 -4.56 -11.97
N ARG A 61 10.40 -5.03 -10.89
CA ARG A 61 10.13 -6.37 -10.36
C ARG A 61 8.73 -6.33 -9.77
N ASN A 62 7.88 -7.25 -10.27
CA ASN A 62 6.53 -7.45 -9.80
C ASN A 62 6.43 -7.25 -8.29
N VAL A 63 5.54 -6.36 -7.88
CA VAL A 63 5.02 -6.26 -6.51
C VAL A 63 4.82 -7.67 -5.96
N THR A 64 5.01 -7.88 -4.66
CA THR A 64 4.91 -9.21 -4.04
C THR A 64 3.53 -9.51 -3.41
N PRO A 65 2.45 -9.80 -4.19
CA PRO A 65 1.08 -9.87 -3.68
C PRO A 65 0.88 -10.93 -2.59
N ALA A 66 1.58 -12.07 -2.68
CA ALA A 66 1.53 -13.11 -1.67
C ALA A 66 2.01 -12.63 -0.29
N ARG A 67 3.00 -11.71 -0.29
CA ARG A 67 3.56 -11.15 0.93
C ARG A 67 2.62 -10.12 1.55
N TRP A 68 2.09 -9.23 0.72
CA TRP A 68 1.02 -8.29 1.07
C TRP A 68 -0.19 -9.00 1.70
N GLY A 69 -0.64 -10.11 1.12
CA GLY A 69 -1.73 -10.94 1.66
C GLY A 69 -1.41 -11.55 3.03
N SER A 70 -0.16 -11.92 3.28
CA SER A 70 0.27 -12.50 4.58
C SER A 70 0.21 -11.49 5.73
N PHE A 71 0.30 -10.19 5.43
CA PHE A 71 0.12 -9.11 6.41
C PHE A 71 -1.34 -8.67 6.57
N GLY A 72 -2.29 -9.32 5.89
CA GLY A 72 -3.69 -8.91 5.89
C GLY A 72 -3.99 -7.70 5.00
N TRP A 73 -3.09 -7.37 4.07
CA TRP A 73 -3.22 -6.28 3.11
C TRP A 73 -3.08 -6.75 1.65
N PRO A 74 -3.89 -7.71 1.16
CA PRO A 74 -3.78 -8.22 -0.21
C PRO A 74 -3.85 -7.12 -1.28
N VAL A 75 -3.11 -7.34 -2.38
CA VAL A 75 -3.19 -6.54 -3.59
C VAL A 75 -4.50 -6.87 -4.32
N ILE A 76 -5.33 -5.86 -4.57
CA ILE A 76 -6.64 -6.00 -5.22
C ILE A 76 -6.71 -5.38 -6.62
N ALA A 77 -5.73 -4.54 -6.99
CA ALA A 77 -5.57 -3.99 -8.33
C ALA A 77 -4.08 -3.73 -8.58
N ALA A 78 -3.58 -3.98 -9.79
CA ALA A 78 -2.19 -3.79 -10.20
C ALA A 78 -2.12 -3.32 -11.67
#